data_AF-A0A062VER9-F1
#
_entry.id   AF-A0A062VER9-F1
#
_cell.length_a   1.000
_cell.length_b   1.000
_cell.length_c   1.000
_cell.angle_alpha   90.00
_cell.angle_beta   90.00
_cell.angle_gamma   90.00
#
_symmetry.space_group_name_H-M   'P 1'
#
loop_
_entity.id
_entity.type
_entity.pdbx_description
1 polymer ?
#
loop_
_entity_poly.entity_id
_entity_poly.type
_entity_poly.pdbx_seq_one_letter_code
_entity_poly.pdbx_strand_id
1 'polypeptide(L)'
;MLQSLRTALLVASCALAALPALSQEIVPAGTKAVLTVEYEYVSAGERKDKYDTNTWSIRRVATVTATLKAEKPMTMPALHKMEQAQVADLENKQAAATRAAGAMQPMMNDVMALMAKCGEDEACLEREVAAYGMGNSEEINKTRGQVAPDFATAAQQGPNRYQMWGATGRQTGTYEIAEKFKYIDADPICMSRPGQRCTTTVERIGKGQIPLPPDMKPTDKRVAGASMLEVDSAGKTLILQLPVPMMVLAFDEQTISDDPETTNGTEKKQISFPPYKDVTKPITLPLTGSLIGKSGRETIKVKGSSNDSRTLDPTAGEDGELVIRWSFKAG
;
A
#
# COMPACT_ATOMS: atom_id res chain seq x y z
N MET A 1 32.13 -17.49 65.56
CA MET A 1 30.95 -17.94 64.79
C MET A 1 31.40 -18.36 63.40
N LEU A 2 30.74 -19.39 62.90
CA LEU A 2 31.05 -20.29 61.80
C LEU A 2 31.54 -19.70 60.46
N GLN A 3 32.52 -20.43 59.91
CA GLN A 3 32.80 -20.80 58.51
C GLN A 3 31.71 -20.57 57.44
N SER A 4 32.17 -20.30 56.20
CA SER A 4 31.71 -20.82 54.88
C SER A 4 31.51 -19.69 53.87
N LEU A 5 31.79 -19.82 52.57
CA LEU A 5 32.54 -20.79 51.77
C LEU A 5 32.79 -20.08 50.43
N ARG A 6 33.84 -20.48 49.73
CA ARG A 6 34.20 -20.10 48.37
C ARG A 6 33.03 -20.28 47.39
N THR A 7 32.80 -19.35 46.47
CA THR A 7 32.55 -19.69 45.06
C THR A 7 32.96 -18.51 44.17
N ALA A 8 34.07 -18.68 43.46
CA ALA A 8 34.40 -17.90 42.28
C ALA A 8 33.54 -18.44 41.13
N LEU A 9 32.81 -17.57 40.44
CA LEU A 9 32.29 -17.84 39.11
C LEU A 9 32.83 -16.79 38.15
N LEU A 10 33.83 -17.19 37.37
CA LEU A 10 34.14 -16.55 36.09
C LEU A 10 32.91 -16.68 35.20
N VAL A 11 32.26 -15.55 34.89
CA VAL A 11 31.40 -15.45 33.71
C VAL A 11 32.12 -14.58 32.71
N ALA A 12 33.08 -15.19 32.02
CA ALA A 12 33.42 -14.79 30.67
C ALA A 12 32.21 -15.17 29.81
N SER A 13 31.40 -14.20 29.42
CA SER A 13 30.36 -14.40 28.41
C SER A 13 30.29 -13.16 27.56
N CYS A 14 30.87 -13.32 26.37
CA CYS A 14 30.75 -12.52 25.16
C CYS A 14 30.12 -11.14 25.36
N ALA A 15 30.98 -10.12 25.31
CA ALA A 15 30.64 -8.91 24.61
C ALA A 15 30.21 -9.32 23.20
N LEU A 16 28.91 -9.56 23.01
CA LEU A 16 28.27 -9.39 21.72
C LEU A 16 28.58 -7.96 21.35
N ALA A 17 29.59 -7.81 20.49
CA ALA A 17 29.77 -6.62 19.71
C ALA A 17 28.39 -6.30 19.15
N ALA A 18 27.78 -5.22 19.66
CA ALA A 18 26.75 -4.52 18.94
C ALA A 18 27.44 -4.07 17.66
N LEU A 19 27.42 -4.96 16.65
CA LEU A 19 27.67 -4.56 15.29
C LEU A 19 26.73 -3.38 15.09
N PRO A 20 27.25 -2.17 14.76
CA PRO A 20 26.36 -1.14 14.28
C PRO A 20 25.63 -1.83 13.12
N ALA A 21 24.31 -1.96 13.24
CA ALA A 21 23.49 -2.33 12.11
C ALA A 21 23.79 -1.24 11.08
N LEU A 22 24.73 -1.54 10.18
CA LEU A 22 24.96 -0.76 8.99
C LEU A 22 23.57 -0.62 8.40
N SER A 23 23.11 0.62 8.37
CA SER A 23 21.78 0.94 7.90
C SER A 23 21.76 0.71 6.40
N GLN A 24 21.70 -0.55 5.99
CA GLN A 24 21.49 -0.92 4.62
C GLN A 24 20.02 -0.67 4.34
N GLU A 25 19.78 0.34 3.51
CA GLU A 25 18.43 0.72 3.05
C GLU A 25 17.83 -0.40 2.20
N ILE A 26 18.68 -1.10 1.44
CA ILE A 26 18.36 -2.35 0.76
C ILE A 26 18.77 -3.52 1.65
N VAL A 27 17.84 -4.46 1.85
CA VAL A 27 18.07 -5.67 2.66
C VAL A 27 18.19 -6.92 1.78
N PRO A 28 18.65 -8.07 2.30
CA PRO A 28 18.63 -9.33 1.56
C PRO A 28 17.22 -9.68 1.05
N ALA A 29 17.11 -10.13 -0.20
CA ALA A 29 15.84 -10.57 -0.77
C ALA A 29 15.24 -11.71 0.06
N GLY A 30 13.93 -11.68 0.28
CA GLY A 30 13.23 -12.63 1.14
C GLY A 30 13.11 -12.20 2.61
N THR A 31 13.80 -11.12 3.03
CA THR A 31 13.61 -10.52 4.36
C THR A 31 12.14 -10.19 4.58
N LYS A 32 11.60 -10.52 5.75
CA LYS A 32 10.21 -10.26 6.11
C LYS A 32 10.11 -9.10 7.09
N ALA A 33 9.01 -8.38 6.99
CA ALA A 33 8.68 -7.30 7.90
C ALA A 33 7.17 -7.22 8.11
N VAL A 34 6.78 -6.61 9.22
CA VAL A 34 5.39 -6.37 9.58
C VAL A 34 5.14 -4.87 9.52
N LEU A 35 4.22 -4.47 8.63
CA LEU A 35 3.66 -3.12 8.57
C LEU A 35 2.37 -3.10 9.38
N THR A 36 2.36 -2.32 10.46
CA THR A 36 1.14 -2.05 11.25
C THR A 36 0.72 -0.62 11.05
N VAL A 37 -0.56 -0.39 10.75
CA VAL A 37 -1.16 0.91 10.54
C VAL A 37 -2.40 1.05 11.41
N GLU A 38 -2.43 2.09 12.23
CA GLU A 38 -3.60 2.50 12.99
C GLU A 38 -4.21 3.73 12.32
N TYR A 39 -5.50 3.64 12.06
CA TYR A 39 -6.35 4.72 11.58
C TYR A 39 -7.26 5.14 12.72
N GLU A 40 -7.20 6.40 13.12
CA GLU A 40 -8.09 6.98 14.11
C GLU A 40 -8.82 8.17 13.48
N TYR A 41 -10.11 7.98 13.20
CA TYR A 41 -11.01 9.05 12.77
C TYR A 41 -11.69 9.64 13.99
N VAL A 42 -11.55 10.94 14.18
CA VAL A 42 -12.21 11.71 15.22
C VAL A 42 -12.96 12.89 14.63
N SER A 43 -14.21 13.06 15.04
CA SER A 43 -15.00 14.26 14.73
C SER A 43 -15.87 14.57 15.93
N ALA A 44 -15.90 15.82 16.34
CA ALA A 44 -16.82 16.28 17.38
C ALA A 44 -17.27 17.68 17.02
N GLY A 45 -18.54 17.97 17.23
CA GLY A 45 -19.10 19.26 16.87
C GLY A 45 -20.54 19.43 17.30
N GLU A 46 -21.01 20.64 17.06
CA GLU A 46 -22.39 21.05 17.26
C GLU A 46 -22.84 21.83 16.02
N ARG A 47 -24.06 21.53 15.57
CA ARG A 47 -24.79 22.30 14.57
C ARG A 47 -26.09 22.73 15.22
N LYS A 48 -26.35 24.03 15.23
CA LYS A 48 -27.54 24.59 15.86
C LYS A 48 -28.14 25.67 14.99
N ASP A 49 -29.46 25.66 14.87
CA ASP A 49 -30.21 26.78 14.34
C ASP A 49 -31.20 27.32 15.38
N LYS A 50 -32.21 28.09 14.94
CA LYS A 50 -33.22 28.68 15.83
C LYS A 50 -34.11 27.62 16.51
N TYR A 51 -34.28 26.49 15.86
CA TYR A 51 -35.27 25.46 16.20
C TYR A 51 -34.57 24.21 16.72
N ASP A 52 -33.54 23.77 16.00
CA ASP A 52 -32.95 22.44 16.14
C ASP A 52 -31.49 22.52 16.58
N THR A 53 -31.02 21.47 17.26
CA THR A 53 -29.62 21.30 17.65
C THR A 53 -29.19 19.86 17.45
N ASN A 54 -28.08 19.67 16.74
CA ASN A 54 -27.41 18.39 16.57
C ASN A 54 -26.00 18.49 17.17
N THR A 55 -25.69 17.66 18.15
CA THR A 55 -24.34 17.49 18.69
C THR A 55 -23.83 16.09 18.41
N TRP A 56 -22.57 15.97 18.01
CA TRP A 56 -21.95 14.68 17.73
C TRP A 56 -20.57 14.54 18.36
N SER A 57 -20.21 13.29 18.64
CA SER A 57 -18.89 12.84 19.02
C SER A 57 -18.65 11.49 18.36
N ILE A 58 -17.72 11.43 17.43
CA ILE A 58 -17.40 10.27 16.62
C ILE A 58 -15.95 9.90 16.89
N ARG A 59 -15.73 8.63 17.21
CA ARG A 59 -14.42 8.00 17.23
C ARG A 59 -14.48 6.65 16.53
N ARG A 60 -13.70 6.49 15.48
CA ARG A 60 -13.50 5.19 14.81
C ARG A 60 -12.01 4.88 14.82
N VAL A 61 -11.66 3.69 15.27
CA VAL A 61 -10.28 3.18 15.24
C VAL A 61 -10.24 1.91 14.42
N ALA A 62 -9.25 1.78 13.55
CA ALA A 62 -8.94 0.54 12.87
C ALA A 62 -7.43 0.31 12.87
N THR A 63 -6.99 -0.83 13.38
CA THR A 63 -5.59 -1.26 13.31
C THR A 63 -5.48 -2.36 12.26
N VAL A 64 -4.71 -2.14 11.21
CA VAL A 64 -4.46 -3.07 10.12
C VAL A 64 -2.99 -3.49 10.13
N THR A 65 -2.73 -4.77 9.90
CA THR A 65 -1.39 -5.34 9.83
C THR A 65 -1.22 -6.10 8.51
N ALA A 66 -0.08 -5.90 7.86
CA ALA A 66 0.34 -6.59 6.65
C ALA A 66 1.76 -7.13 6.81
N THR A 67 1.98 -8.39 6.44
CA THR A 67 3.34 -8.94 6.32
C THR A 67 3.88 -8.67 4.92
N LEU A 68 5.00 -7.96 4.84
CA LEU A 68 5.70 -7.67 3.60
C LEU A 68 6.98 -8.51 3.48
N LYS A 69 7.42 -8.75 2.25
CA LYS A 69 8.68 -9.42 1.93
C LYS A 69 9.49 -8.59 0.93
N ALA A 70 10.76 -8.40 1.23
CA ALA A 70 11.70 -7.74 0.34
C ALA A 70 11.92 -8.58 -0.93
N GLU A 71 11.80 -7.93 -2.07
CA GLU A 71 12.11 -8.51 -3.38
C GLU A 71 13.60 -8.32 -3.72
N LYS A 72 14.01 -8.88 -4.86
CA LYS A 72 15.36 -8.61 -5.37
C LYS A 72 15.48 -7.12 -5.72
N PRO A 73 16.61 -6.48 -5.41
CA PRO A 73 16.87 -5.12 -5.87
C PRO A 73 16.74 -4.99 -7.39
N MET A 74 16.24 -3.85 -7.83
CA MET A 74 15.92 -3.54 -9.22
C MET A 74 16.63 -2.26 -9.65
N THR A 75 16.83 -2.14 -10.96
CA THR A 75 17.46 -0.97 -11.58
C THR A 75 16.46 0.14 -11.91
N MET A 76 15.19 -0.24 -12.08
CA MET A 76 14.09 0.66 -12.41
C MET A 76 13.09 0.72 -11.25
N PRO A 77 12.51 1.90 -10.98
CA PRO A 77 11.46 2.01 -10.00
C PRO A 77 10.17 1.40 -10.51
N ALA A 78 9.37 0.84 -9.61
CA ALA A 78 7.99 0.42 -9.83
C ALA A 78 6.98 1.43 -9.28
N LEU A 79 7.30 2.09 -8.16
CA LEU A 79 6.47 3.11 -7.50
C LEU A 79 7.05 4.52 -7.61
N HIS A 80 8.36 4.71 -7.51
CA HIS A 80 8.95 6.02 -7.73
C HIS A 80 8.79 6.43 -9.20
N LYS A 81 8.70 7.75 -9.43
CA LYS A 81 8.80 8.27 -10.79
C LYS A 81 10.20 8.04 -11.32
N MET A 82 10.31 7.66 -12.58
CA MET A 82 11.60 7.62 -13.26
C MET A 82 12.19 9.02 -13.35
N GLU A 83 13.46 9.16 -12.98
CA GLU A 83 14.22 10.39 -13.19
C GLU A 83 14.51 10.61 -14.67
N GLN A 84 14.71 11.87 -15.09
CA GLN A 84 15.04 12.20 -16.48
C GLN A 84 16.26 11.44 -16.99
N ALA A 85 17.28 11.23 -16.14
CA ALA A 85 18.45 10.45 -16.49
C ALA A 85 18.11 8.96 -16.78
N GLN A 86 17.16 8.37 -16.05
CA GLN A 86 16.72 7.00 -16.28
C GLN A 86 15.84 6.89 -17.53
N VAL A 87 15.03 7.91 -17.82
CA VAL A 87 14.26 8.00 -19.07
C VAL A 87 15.21 8.08 -20.26
N ALA A 88 16.21 8.98 -20.20
CA ALA A 88 17.20 9.15 -21.25
C ALA A 88 18.06 7.88 -21.46
N ASP A 89 18.45 7.19 -20.38
CA ASP A 89 19.15 5.90 -20.47
C ASP A 89 18.28 4.83 -21.17
N LEU A 90 16.99 4.75 -20.82
CA LEU A 90 16.06 3.81 -21.45
C LEU A 90 15.84 4.14 -22.93
N GLU A 91 15.69 5.42 -23.28
CA GLU A 91 15.59 5.88 -24.66
C GLU A 91 16.85 5.56 -25.46
N ASN A 92 18.04 5.76 -24.88
CA ASN A 92 19.30 5.41 -25.53
C ASN A 92 19.42 3.90 -25.78
N LYS A 93 19.04 3.08 -24.79
CA LYS A 93 18.99 1.61 -24.93
C LYS A 93 18.00 1.16 -26.00
N GLN A 94 16.81 1.76 -26.03
CA GLN A 94 15.81 1.46 -27.05
C GLN A 94 16.30 1.86 -28.45
N ALA A 95 16.95 3.01 -28.58
CA ALA A 95 17.53 3.47 -29.83
C ALA A 95 18.66 2.54 -30.30
N ALA A 96 19.55 2.10 -29.39
CA ALA A 96 20.59 1.12 -29.68
C ALA A 96 20.01 -0.22 -30.13
N ALA A 97 19.00 -0.75 -29.42
CA ALA A 97 18.31 -1.98 -29.82
C ALA A 97 17.67 -1.85 -31.22
N THR A 98 17.06 -0.69 -31.52
CA THR A 98 16.45 -0.42 -32.82
C THR A 98 17.49 -0.33 -33.94
N ARG A 99 18.64 0.31 -33.69
CA ARG A 99 19.77 0.36 -34.64
C ARG A 99 20.34 -1.03 -34.90
N ALA A 100 20.57 -1.82 -33.85
CA ALA A 100 21.05 -3.19 -33.98
C ALA A 100 20.06 -4.07 -34.76
N ALA A 101 18.76 -3.98 -34.47
CA ALA A 101 17.72 -4.68 -35.20
C ALA A 101 17.69 -4.26 -36.69
N GLY A 102 17.76 -2.97 -36.98
CA GLY A 102 17.82 -2.45 -38.35
C GLY A 102 19.05 -2.93 -39.12
N ALA A 103 20.21 -2.97 -38.47
CA ALA A 103 21.45 -3.48 -39.08
C ALA A 103 21.41 -5.01 -39.32
N MET A 104 20.64 -5.75 -38.53
CA MET A 104 20.41 -7.20 -38.71
C MET A 104 19.29 -7.53 -39.71
N GLN A 105 18.48 -6.55 -40.12
CA GLN A 105 17.32 -6.77 -40.99
C GLN A 105 17.66 -7.49 -42.31
N PRO A 106 18.76 -7.17 -43.02
CA PRO A 106 19.12 -7.88 -44.25
C PRO A 106 19.37 -9.38 -44.00
N MET A 107 20.16 -9.69 -42.97
CA MET A 107 20.43 -11.08 -42.58
C MET A 107 19.15 -11.83 -42.18
N MET A 108 18.20 -11.17 -41.50
CA MET A 108 16.89 -11.78 -41.20
C MET A 108 16.07 -12.05 -42.47
N ASN A 109 16.07 -11.12 -43.43
CA ASN A 109 15.36 -11.30 -44.69
C ASN A 109 15.94 -12.48 -45.50
N ASP A 110 17.27 -12.62 -45.51
CA ASP A 110 17.94 -13.73 -46.20
C ASP A 110 17.60 -15.07 -45.55
N VAL A 111 17.59 -15.15 -44.22
CA VAL A 111 17.16 -16.35 -43.48
C VAL A 111 15.69 -16.67 -43.76
N MET A 112 14.80 -15.67 -43.79
CA MET A 112 13.40 -15.89 -44.15
C MET A 112 13.23 -16.38 -45.60
N ALA A 113 14.05 -15.90 -46.54
CA ALA A 113 14.04 -16.40 -47.91
C ALA A 113 14.49 -17.87 -48.00
N LEU A 114 15.46 -18.29 -47.18
CA LEU A 114 15.86 -19.70 -47.06
C LEU A 114 14.73 -20.56 -46.46
N MET A 115 14.02 -20.04 -45.45
CA MET A 115 12.84 -20.72 -44.89
C MET A 115 11.72 -20.85 -45.91
N ALA A 116 11.43 -19.81 -46.70
CA ALA A 116 10.45 -19.87 -47.77
C ALA A 116 10.84 -20.86 -48.88
N LYS A 117 12.14 -21.05 -49.12
CA LYS A 117 12.68 -21.99 -50.11
C LYS A 117 12.60 -23.45 -49.66
N CYS A 118 12.82 -23.73 -48.38
CA CYS A 118 12.84 -25.10 -47.83
C CYS A 118 11.52 -25.53 -47.16
N GLY A 119 10.61 -24.60 -46.83
CA GLY A 119 9.39 -24.91 -46.10
C GLY A 119 9.69 -25.46 -44.70
N GLU A 120 9.03 -26.57 -44.33
CA GLU A 120 9.23 -27.27 -43.04
C GLU A 120 10.26 -28.42 -43.13
N ASP A 121 10.98 -28.56 -44.23
CA ASP A 121 12.02 -29.60 -44.37
C ASP A 121 13.27 -29.21 -43.57
N GLU A 122 13.40 -29.77 -42.36
CA GLU A 122 14.53 -29.54 -41.46
C GLU A 122 15.89 -29.87 -42.10
N ALA A 123 15.98 -30.93 -42.92
CA ALA A 123 17.24 -31.31 -43.57
C ALA A 123 17.64 -30.31 -44.68
N CYS A 124 16.64 -29.77 -45.41
CA CYS A 124 16.87 -28.69 -46.36
C CYS A 124 17.32 -27.40 -45.65
N LEU A 125 16.62 -27.04 -44.57
CA LEU A 125 16.93 -25.86 -43.75
C LEU A 125 18.34 -25.90 -43.17
N GLU A 126 18.72 -27.00 -42.50
CA GLU A 126 20.05 -27.15 -41.92
C GLU A 126 21.16 -27.01 -42.96
N ARG A 127 20.97 -27.62 -44.15
CA ARG A 127 21.95 -27.55 -45.24
C ARG A 127 22.09 -26.13 -45.80
N GLU A 128 20.97 -25.46 -46.07
CA GLU A 128 20.98 -24.13 -46.69
C GLU A 128 21.44 -23.05 -45.70
N VAL A 129 21.08 -23.15 -44.41
CA VAL A 129 21.59 -22.26 -43.36
C VAL A 129 23.10 -22.46 -43.15
N ALA A 130 23.58 -23.71 -43.17
CA ALA A 130 25.02 -23.98 -43.10
C ALA A 130 25.78 -23.43 -44.32
N ALA A 131 25.24 -23.59 -45.53
CA ALA A 131 25.82 -23.04 -46.75
C ALA A 131 25.84 -21.51 -46.73
N TYR A 132 24.76 -20.87 -46.27
CA TYR A 132 24.67 -19.43 -46.07
C TYR A 132 25.70 -18.93 -45.05
N GLY A 133 25.85 -19.62 -43.93
CA GLY A 133 26.81 -19.27 -42.88
C GLY A 133 28.27 -19.36 -43.34
N MET A 134 28.61 -20.36 -44.17
CA MET A 134 29.95 -20.47 -44.75
C MET A 134 30.20 -19.43 -45.85
N GLY A 135 29.24 -19.26 -46.76
CA GLY A 135 29.35 -18.35 -47.91
C GLY A 135 29.36 -16.86 -47.55
N ASN A 136 28.68 -16.48 -46.46
CA ASN A 136 28.56 -15.09 -46.01
C ASN A 136 29.28 -14.82 -44.69
N SER A 137 30.25 -15.68 -44.31
CA SER A 137 30.94 -15.61 -43.02
C SER A 137 31.61 -14.24 -42.74
N GLU A 138 32.19 -13.60 -43.75
CA GLU A 138 32.79 -12.26 -43.63
C GLU A 138 31.74 -11.18 -43.34
N GLU A 139 30.61 -11.22 -44.05
CA GLU A 139 29.50 -10.28 -43.86
C GLU A 139 28.78 -10.48 -42.52
N ILE A 140 28.62 -11.72 -42.08
CA ILE A 140 28.08 -12.06 -40.76
C ILE A 140 29.00 -11.53 -39.65
N ASN A 141 30.32 -11.73 -39.78
CA ASN A 141 31.28 -11.22 -38.80
C ASN A 141 31.35 -9.69 -38.79
N LYS A 142 31.28 -9.05 -39.96
CA LYS A 142 31.20 -7.59 -40.09
C LYS A 142 29.94 -7.05 -39.43
N THR A 143 28.78 -7.65 -39.70
CA THR A 143 27.49 -7.28 -39.09
C THR A 143 27.56 -7.44 -37.58
N ARG A 144 28.07 -8.58 -37.09
CA ARG A 144 28.31 -8.82 -35.66
C ARG A 144 29.20 -7.74 -35.02
N GLY A 145 30.28 -7.36 -35.68
CA GLY A 145 31.17 -6.28 -35.21
C GLY A 145 30.50 -4.91 -35.19
N GLN A 146 29.64 -4.62 -36.17
CA GLN A 146 28.89 -3.37 -36.25
C GLN A 146 27.82 -3.24 -35.16
N VAL A 147 27.10 -4.33 -34.84
CA VAL A 147 26.02 -4.30 -33.84
C VAL A 147 26.49 -4.54 -32.41
N ALA A 148 27.70 -5.08 -32.21
CA ALA A 148 28.28 -5.33 -30.89
C ALA A 148 28.19 -4.13 -29.90
N PRO A 149 28.55 -2.89 -30.27
CA PRO A 149 28.44 -1.74 -29.35
C PRO A 149 26.98 -1.39 -28.99
N ASP A 150 26.06 -1.51 -29.94
CA ASP A 150 24.64 -1.24 -29.69
C ASP A 150 24.01 -2.33 -28.80
N PHE A 151 24.39 -3.60 -28.99
CA PHE A 151 24.00 -4.68 -28.07
C PHE A 151 24.60 -4.49 -26.68
N ALA A 152 25.87 -4.10 -26.58
CA ALA A 152 26.49 -3.82 -25.29
C ALA A 152 25.78 -2.68 -24.54
N THR A 153 25.39 -1.63 -25.28
CA THR A 153 24.61 -0.51 -24.75
C THR A 153 23.23 -0.97 -24.28
N ALA A 154 22.50 -1.71 -25.13
CA ALA A 154 21.16 -2.21 -24.81
C ALA A 154 21.17 -3.20 -23.62
N ALA A 155 22.23 -4.01 -23.49
CA ALA A 155 22.38 -5.00 -22.43
C ALA A 155 22.90 -4.43 -21.09
N GLN A 156 23.38 -3.17 -21.09
CA GLN A 156 23.95 -2.56 -19.90
C GLN A 156 22.89 -2.43 -18.79
N GLN A 157 23.12 -3.06 -17.64
CA GLN A 157 22.24 -2.91 -16.48
C GLN A 157 22.67 -1.70 -15.65
N GLY A 158 21.69 -0.90 -15.24
CA GLY A 158 21.90 0.18 -14.27
C GLY A 158 22.22 -0.37 -12.87
N PRO A 159 22.54 0.50 -11.90
CA PRO A 159 22.75 0.07 -10.52
C PRO A 159 21.44 -0.45 -9.91
N ASN A 160 21.54 -1.49 -9.09
CA ASN A 160 20.44 -2.00 -8.28
C ASN A 160 20.10 -1.01 -7.15
N ARG A 161 19.29 -0.01 -7.50
CA ARG A 161 18.96 1.15 -6.67
C ARG A 161 17.67 1.00 -5.89
N TYR A 162 16.68 0.32 -6.46
CA TYR A 162 15.32 0.23 -5.93
C TYR A 162 15.09 -1.14 -5.28
N GLN A 163 14.30 -1.21 -4.21
CA GLN A 163 13.85 -2.49 -3.67
C GLN A 163 12.37 -2.43 -3.32
N MET A 164 11.59 -3.34 -3.91
CA MET A 164 10.18 -3.52 -3.60
C MET A 164 9.99 -4.41 -2.37
N TRP A 165 8.91 -4.11 -1.65
CA TRP A 165 8.37 -4.90 -0.55
C TRP A 165 6.90 -5.17 -0.81
N GLY A 166 6.61 -6.40 -1.20
CA GLY A 166 5.26 -6.85 -1.53
C GLY A 166 4.60 -7.58 -0.37
N ALA A 167 3.28 -7.42 -0.21
CA ALA A 167 2.51 -8.19 0.76
C ALA A 167 2.55 -9.70 0.44
N THR A 168 2.79 -10.53 1.46
CA THR A 168 2.90 -11.99 1.30
C THR A 168 1.73 -12.77 1.92
N GLY A 169 0.73 -12.08 2.44
CA GLY A 169 -0.43 -12.69 3.06
C GLY A 169 -1.60 -11.73 3.14
N ARG A 170 -2.67 -12.19 3.77
CA ARG A 170 -3.85 -11.36 4.06
C ARG A 170 -3.51 -10.24 5.02
N GLN A 171 -4.17 -9.10 4.84
CA GLN A 171 -4.26 -8.08 5.88
C GLN A 171 -5.15 -8.60 7.02
N THR A 172 -4.74 -8.36 8.26
CA THR A 172 -5.54 -8.66 9.46
C THR A 172 -5.62 -7.43 10.33
N GLY A 173 -6.56 -7.40 11.27
CA GLY A 173 -6.72 -6.22 12.09
C GLY A 173 -7.97 -6.22 12.93
N THR A 174 -8.07 -5.20 13.78
CA THR A 174 -9.22 -4.95 14.63
C THR A 174 -9.78 -3.56 14.40
N TYR A 175 -11.03 -3.36 14.76
CA TYR A 175 -11.66 -2.06 14.77
C TYR A 175 -12.47 -1.82 16.04
N GLU A 176 -12.69 -0.54 16.33
CA GLU A 176 -13.54 -0.02 17.38
C GLU A 176 -14.31 1.20 16.83
N ILE A 177 -15.61 1.25 17.09
CA ILE A 177 -16.52 2.34 16.73
C ILE A 177 -17.18 2.77 18.03
N ALA A 178 -17.07 4.06 18.33
CA ALA A 178 -17.75 4.72 19.42
C ALA A 178 -18.26 6.08 18.91
N GLU A 179 -19.55 6.14 18.60
CA GLU A 179 -20.19 7.37 18.15
C GLU A 179 -21.40 7.68 19.00
N LYS A 180 -21.61 8.97 19.22
CA LYS A 180 -22.76 9.49 19.91
C LYS A 180 -23.27 10.71 19.18
N PHE A 181 -24.56 10.69 18.89
CA PHE A 181 -25.30 11.80 18.30
C PHE A 181 -26.44 12.16 19.23
N LYS A 182 -26.73 13.44 19.33
CA LYS A 182 -27.88 13.95 20.04
C LYS A 182 -28.52 15.03 19.21
N TYR A 183 -29.78 14.79 18.86
CA TYR A 183 -30.66 15.67 18.13
C TYR A 183 -31.68 16.24 19.11
N ILE A 184 -31.92 17.54 19.01
CA ILE A 184 -32.96 18.26 19.73
C ILE A 184 -33.78 18.96 18.67
N ASP A 185 -35.03 18.55 18.50
CA ASP A 185 -35.88 18.98 17.39
C ASP A 185 -37.12 19.75 17.90
N ALA A 186 -37.48 20.81 17.18
CA ALA A 186 -38.65 21.65 17.45
C ALA A 186 -39.89 21.25 16.64
N ASP A 187 -40.27 19.98 16.70
CA ASP A 187 -41.45 19.50 15.98
C ASP A 187 -42.75 19.82 16.74
N PRO A 188 -43.85 20.22 16.06
CA PRO A 188 -45.17 20.35 16.67
C PRO A 188 -45.63 19.15 17.51
N ILE A 189 -45.21 17.93 17.18
CA ILE A 189 -45.52 16.72 17.94
C ILE A 189 -44.89 16.75 19.36
N CYS A 190 -43.84 17.55 19.52
CA CYS A 190 -43.10 17.75 20.76
C CYS A 190 -43.68 18.85 21.65
N MET A 191 -44.78 19.51 21.27
CA MET A 191 -45.34 20.65 22.03
C MET A 191 -45.71 20.30 23.49
N SER A 192 -45.97 19.03 23.78
CA SER A 192 -46.27 18.54 25.13
C SER A 192 -45.03 18.24 25.99
N ARG A 193 -43.82 18.34 25.41
CA ARG A 193 -42.54 18.03 26.07
C ARG A 193 -41.90 19.29 26.70
N PRO A 194 -40.97 19.11 27.67
CA PRO A 194 -40.22 20.24 28.23
C PRO A 194 -39.56 21.09 27.15
N GLY A 195 -39.79 22.40 27.19
CA GLY A 195 -39.26 23.34 26.19
C GLY A 195 -39.86 23.20 24.79
N GLN A 196 -40.92 22.41 24.60
CA GLN A 196 -41.53 22.11 23.30
C GLN A 196 -40.50 21.54 22.31
N ARG A 197 -39.67 20.60 22.80
CA ARG A 197 -38.61 19.95 22.05
C ARG A 197 -38.63 18.44 22.30
N CYS A 198 -38.38 17.67 21.25
CA CYS A 198 -38.01 16.27 21.39
C CYS A 198 -36.50 16.13 21.39
N THR A 199 -35.99 15.10 22.03
CA THR A 199 -34.59 14.71 22.06
C THR A 199 -34.43 13.29 21.56
N THR A 200 -33.63 13.10 20.52
CA THR A 200 -33.20 11.80 20.04
C THR A 200 -31.72 11.63 20.30
N THR A 201 -31.33 10.57 20.99
CA THR A 201 -29.93 10.14 21.14
C THR A 201 -29.71 8.89 20.32
N VAL A 202 -28.65 8.89 19.52
CA VAL A 202 -28.18 7.72 18.77
C VAL A 202 -26.78 7.38 19.23
N GLU A 203 -26.59 6.19 19.76
CA GLU A 203 -25.28 5.66 20.13
C GLU A 203 -24.91 4.51 19.18
N ARG A 204 -23.70 4.56 18.62
CA ARG A 204 -23.18 3.52 17.73
C ARG A 204 -21.94 2.91 18.34
N ILE A 205 -22.02 1.64 18.71
CA ILE A 205 -20.92 0.91 19.35
C ILE A 205 -20.62 -0.33 18.53
N GLY A 206 -19.37 -0.48 18.10
CA GLY A 206 -18.91 -1.63 17.34
C GLY A 206 -17.49 -2.00 17.70
N LYS A 207 -17.18 -3.29 17.76
CA LYS A 207 -15.79 -3.76 17.89
C LYS A 207 -15.64 -5.15 17.32
N GLY A 208 -14.49 -5.45 16.76
CA GLY A 208 -14.22 -6.79 16.25
C GLY A 208 -13.00 -6.88 15.37
N GLN A 209 -12.88 -8.01 14.66
CA GLN A 209 -11.88 -8.21 13.62
C GLN A 209 -12.35 -7.52 12.34
N ILE A 210 -11.43 -6.93 11.58
CA ILE A 210 -11.72 -6.39 10.25
C ILE A 210 -12.18 -7.56 9.36
N PRO A 211 -13.36 -7.47 8.72
CA PRO A 211 -13.87 -8.56 7.91
C PRO A 211 -12.98 -8.84 6.70
N LEU A 212 -12.94 -10.11 6.29
CA LEU A 212 -12.31 -10.52 5.05
C LEU A 212 -13.22 -10.22 3.85
N PRO A 213 -12.66 -10.04 2.64
CA PRO A 213 -13.44 -9.99 1.42
C PRO A 213 -14.38 -11.19 1.29
N PRO A 214 -15.60 -11.05 0.72
CA PRO A 214 -16.62 -12.10 0.72
C PRO A 214 -16.19 -13.40 0.01
N ASP A 215 -15.30 -13.27 -0.98
CA ASP A 215 -14.73 -14.39 -1.73
C ASP A 215 -13.53 -15.04 -1.01
N MET A 216 -13.10 -14.52 0.14
CA MET A 216 -11.92 -14.99 0.89
C MET A 216 -12.31 -15.82 2.10
N LYS A 217 -11.79 -17.05 2.16
CA LYS A 217 -11.94 -17.91 3.34
C LYS A 217 -10.84 -17.61 4.36
N PRO A 218 -11.10 -17.83 5.66
CA PRO A 218 -10.07 -17.69 6.70
C PRO A 218 -8.82 -18.58 6.50
N THR A 219 -8.90 -19.61 5.67
CA THR A 219 -7.79 -20.52 5.34
C THR A 219 -6.98 -20.08 4.12
N ASP A 220 -7.46 -19.09 3.37
CA ASP A 220 -6.81 -18.66 2.14
C ASP A 220 -5.48 -17.96 2.42
N LYS A 221 -4.48 -18.29 1.61
CA LYS A 221 -3.13 -17.68 1.64
C LYS A 221 -2.97 -16.56 0.60
N ARG A 222 -4.01 -16.26 -0.17
CA ARG A 222 -3.97 -15.22 -1.20
C ARG A 222 -3.85 -13.84 -0.55
N VAL A 223 -3.12 -12.95 -1.19
CA VAL A 223 -2.89 -11.59 -0.69
C VAL A 223 -4.20 -10.82 -0.72
N ALA A 224 -4.56 -10.21 0.41
CA ALA A 224 -5.74 -9.36 0.52
C ALA A 224 -5.28 -7.92 0.76
N GLY A 225 -5.51 -7.05 -0.22
CA GLY A 225 -5.15 -5.62 -0.18
C GLY A 225 -3.85 -5.27 -0.90
N ALA A 226 -3.64 -3.97 -1.12
CA ALA A 226 -2.61 -3.43 -2.01
C ALA A 226 -1.42 -2.79 -1.26
N SER A 227 -1.00 -3.36 -0.11
CA SER A 227 0.14 -2.81 0.61
C SER A 227 1.44 -3.09 -0.13
N MET A 228 2.10 -2.01 -0.52
CA MET A 228 3.35 -2.05 -1.28
C MET A 228 4.27 -0.97 -0.73
N LEU A 229 5.57 -1.25 -0.77
CA LEU A 229 6.59 -0.27 -0.43
C LEU A 229 7.74 -0.36 -1.42
N GLU A 230 8.30 0.78 -1.80
CA GLU A 230 9.54 0.85 -2.56
C GLU A 230 10.57 1.68 -1.81
N VAL A 231 11.78 1.15 -1.68
CA VAL A 231 12.96 1.89 -1.22
C VAL A 231 13.74 2.37 -2.43
N ASP A 232 14.11 3.65 -2.43
CA ASP A 232 15.15 4.21 -3.30
C ASP A 232 16.41 4.49 -2.46
N SER A 233 17.42 3.65 -2.63
CA SER A 233 18.66 3.72 -1.85
C SER A 233 19.59 4.86 -2.25
N ALA A 234 19.49 5.37 -3.48
CA ALA A 234 20.33 6.49 -3.93
C ALA A 234 19.63 7.82 -3.67
N GLY A 235 18.33 7.90 -3.93
CA GLY A 235 17.49 9.07 -3.63
C GLY A 235 17.21 9.25 -2.14
N LYS A 236 17.49 8.23 -1.31
CA LYS A 236 17.24 8.23 0.14
C LYS A 236 15.77 8.51 0.44
N THR A 237 14.89 7.89 -0.33
CA THR A 237 13.44 8.01 -0.17
C THR A 237 12.78 6.66 -0.14
N LEU A 238 11.57 6.64 0.38
CA LEU A 238 10.71 5.47 0.39
C LEU A 238 9.29 5.90 0.02
N ILE A 239 8.59 5.05 -0.72
CA ILE A 239 7.18 5.23 -1.04
C ILE A 239 6.39 4.13 -0.36
N LEU A 240 5.39 4.49 0.45
CA LEU A 240 4.46 3.56 1.10
C LEU A 240 3.06 3.67 0.50
N GLN A 241 2.50 2.54 0.11
CA GLN A 241 1.06 2.38 -0.01
C GLN A 241 0.54 1.60 1.22
N LEU A 242 -0.20 2.28 2.08
CA LEU A 242 -0.64 1.73 3.37
C LEU A 242 -1.81 0.73 3.20
N PRO A 243 -1.88 -0.35 4.01
CA PRO A 243 -3.07 -1.19 4.11
C PRO A 243 -4.27 -0.39 4.63
N VAL A 244 -5.48 -0.62 4.11
CA VAL A 244 -6.71 0.03 4.59
C VAL A 244 -7.77 -1.02 4.94
N PRO A 245 -8.69 -0.74 5.89
CA PRO A 245 -9.86 -1.58 6.11
C PRO A 245 -10.72 -1.63 4.84
N MET A 246 -10.71 -2.75 4.11
CA MET A 246 -11.38 -2.85 2.81
C MET A 246 -12.87 -3.15 2.89
N MET A 247 -13.36 -3.56 4.06
CA MET A 247 -14.73 -4.05 4.27
C MET A 247 -15.51 -3.15 5.22
N VAL A 248 -16.83 -3.13 5.06
CA VAL A 248 -17.75 -2.48 6.01
C VAL A 248 -17.64 -3.13 7.40
N LEU A 249 -17.70 -2.29 8.42
CA LEU A 249 -17.53 -2.65 9.83
C LEU A 249 -18.90 -2.72 10.50
N ALA A 250 -19.15 -3.78 11.27
CA ALA A 250 -20.42 -3.96 11.96
C ALA A 250 -20.48 -3.13 13.26
N PHE A 251 -21.66 -2.63 13.61
CA PHE A 251 -21.92 -1.96 14.88
C PHE A 251 -23.37 -2.14 15.30
N ASP A 252 -23.62 -1.99 16.59
CA ASP A 252 -24.97 -1.89 17.15
C ASP A 252 -25.32 -0.39 17.26
N GLU A 253 -26.46 0.01 16.68
CA GLU A 253 -27.03 1.35 16.79
C GLU A 253 -28.17 1.31 17.81
N GLN A 254 -28.04 2.08 18.90
CA GLN A 254 -29.10 2.27 19.87
C GLN A 254 -29.72 3.66 19.68
N THR A 255 -31.03 3.68 19.44
CA THR A 255 -31.82 4.90 19.33
C THR A 255 -32.72 5.04 20.55
N ILE A 256 -32.64 6.19 21.22
CA ILE A 256 -33.47 6.58 22.35
C ILE A 256 -34.05 7.95 22.06
N SER A 257 -35.36 8.05 21.93
CA SER A 257 -36.10 9.24 21.59
C SER A 257 -37.38 9.36 22.39
N ASP A 258 -37.75 10.59 22.71
CA ASP A 258 -39.06 10.97 23.26
C ASP A 258 -40.04 11.47 22.18
N ASP A 259 -39.60 11.53 20.91
CA ASP A 259 -40.44 11.71 19.74
C ASP A 259 -41.29 10.45 19.50
N PRO A 260 -42.63 10.55 19.53
CA PRO A 260 -43.51 9.41 19.38
C PRO A 260 -43.48 8.78 17.98
N GLU A 261 -42.94 9.45 16.95
CA GLU A 261 -42.75 8.86 15.62
C GLU A 261 -41.43 8.09 15.47
N THR A 262 -40.48 8.30 16.40
CA THR A 262 -39.18 7.65 16.36
C THR A 262 -39.22 6.28 17.04
N THR A 263 -38.90 5.22 16.30
CA THR A 263 -38.78 3.86 16.85
C THR A 263 -37.55 3.73 17.73
N ASN A 264 -37.77 3.46 19.02
CA ASN A 264 -36.71 3.14 19.97
C ASN A 264 -36.25 1.70 19.86
N GLY A 265 -34.96 1.45 20.05
CA GLY A 265 -34.44 0.09 20.04
C GLY A 265 -32.96 0.00 19.69
N THR A 266 -32.50 -1.22 19.48
CA THR A 266 -31.15 -1.54 19.04
C THR A 266 -31.19 -2.30 17.72
N GLU A 267 -30.47 -1.81 16.72
CA GLU A 267 -30.36 -2.41 15.39
C GLU A 267 -28.91 -2.72 15.05
N LYS A 268 -28.67 -3.82 14.34
CA LYS A 268 -27.34 -4.13 13.80
C LYS A 268 -27.17 -3.45 12.45
N LYS A 269 -26.11 -2.66 12.31
CA LYS A 269 -25.80 -1.91 11.08
C LYS A 269 -24.34 -2.10 10.68
N GLN A 270 -24.02 -1.60 9.49
CA GLN A 270 -22.69 -1.66 8.92
C GLN A 270 -22.27 -0.29 8.41
N ILE A 271 -21.00 0.06 8.59
CA ILE A 271 -20.45 1.34 8.15
C ILE A 271 -19.10 1.13 7.49
N SER A 272 -18.87 1.79 6.37
CA SER A 272 -17.53 1.87 5.81
C SER A 272 -16.64 2.73 6.70
N PHE A 273 -15.39 2.33 6.88
CA PHE A 273 -14.38 3.28 7.36
C PHE A 273 -14.36 4.47 6.38
N PRO A 274 -14.23 5.74 6.85
CA PRO A 274 -14.42 6.92 6.00
C PRO A 274 -13.76 6.77 4.62
N PRO A 275 -14.53 6.89 3.51
CA PRO A 275 -14.02 6.69 2.17
C PRO A 275 -13.06 7.84 1.87
N TYR A 276 -11.77 7.57 1.94
CA TYR A 276 -10.78 8.62 1.76
C TYR A 276 -9.94 8.32 0.52
N LYS A 277 -10.20 9.10 -0.54
CA LYS A 277 -9.49 9.01 -1.82
C LYS A 277 -7.98 9.25 -1.69
N ASP A 278 -7.52 9.87 -0.61
CA ASP A 278 -6.09 10.13 -0.42
C ASP A 278 -5.36 9.12 0.47
N VAL A 279 -6.03 8.21 1.20
CA VAL A 279 -5.31 7.16 1.97
C VAL A 279 -4.79 6.07 1.02
N THR A 280 -5.39 5.91 -0.16
CA THR A 280 -4.85 5.05 -1.21
C THR A 280 -3.69 5.70 -1.97
N LYS A 281 -3.42 6.99 -1.78
CA LYS A 281 -2.26 7.63 -2.41
C LYS A 281 -0.97 7.15 -1.72
N PRO A 282 0.04 6.77 -2.50
CA PRO A 282 1.33 6.45 -1.92
C PRO A 282 1.94 7.67 -1.22
N ILE A 283 2.50 7.47 -0.03
CA ILE A 283 3.16 8.50 0.77
C ILE A 283 4.66 8.40 0.49
N THR A 284 5.27 9.49 0.04
CA THR A 284 6.74 9.58 -0.12
C THR A 284 7.36 10.16 1.13
N LEU A 285 8.37 9.48 1.66
CA LEU A 285 9.04 9.86 2.90
C LEU A 285 10.56 9.83 2.72
N PRO A 286 11.31 10.69 3.43
CA PRO A 286 12.76 10.57 3.48
C PRO A 286 13.17 9.30 4.25
N LEU A 287 14.14 8.58 3.71
CA LEU A 287 14.73 7.38 4.29
C LEU A 287 16.09 7.73 4.91
N THR A 288 16.09 7.93 6.23
CA THR A 288 17.32 8.05 7.02
C THR A 288 17.63 6.75 7.76
N GLY A 289 18.65 6.03 7.32
CA GLY A 289 19.01 4.75 7.93
C GLY A 289 18.06 3.60 7.57
N SER A 290 17.97 2.58 8.46
CA SER A 290 17.22 1.35 8.16
C SER A 290 15.72 1.60 8.05
N LEU A 291 15.05 0.91 7.12
CA LEU A 291 13.60 0.88 7.01
C LEU A 291 12.96 0.18 8.23
N ILE A 292 13.61 -0.88 8.72
CA ILE A 292 13.13 -1.64 9.87
C ILE A 292 13.26 -0.78 11.14
N GLY A 293 12.17 -0.70 11.90
CA GLY A 293 12.07 0.14 13.10
C GLY A 293 11.54 1.54 12.82
N LYS A 294 11.30 1.92 11.55
CA LYS A 294 10.69 3.22 11.23
C LYS A 294 9.21 3.24 11.55
N SER A 295 8.76 4.43 11.90
CA SER A 295 7.35 4.75 12.09
C SER A 295 7.08 6.16 11.61
N GLY A 296 5.81 6.47 11.43
CA GLY A 296 5.37 7.80 11.06
C GLY A 296 3.95 8.07 11.47
N ARG A 297 3.59 9.34 11.39
CA ARG A 297 2.27 9.86 11.70
C ARG A 297 1.88 10.87 10.64
N GLU A 298 0.66 10.73 10.14
CA GLU A 298 0.03 11.69 9.26
C GLU A 298 -1.33 12.08 9.84
N THR A 299 -1.79 13.29 9.56
CA THR A 299 -3.10 13.76 9.99
C THR A 299 -3.75 14.47 8.84
N ILE A 300 -4.94 14.02 8.47
CA ILE A 300 -5.64 14.47 7.28
C ILE A 300 -7.04 14.95 7.66
N LYS A 301 -7.45 16.09 7.10
CA LYS A 301 -8.81 16.59 7.26
C LYS A 301 -9.74 15.78 6.36
N VAL A 302 -10.77 15.18 6.96
CA VAL A 302 -11.77 14.40 6.24
C VAL A 302 -13.08 15.15 6.30
N LYS A 303 -13.70 15.33 5.13
CA LYS A 303 -15.05 15.87 5.06
C LYS A 303 -16.05 14.84 5.57
N GLY A 304 -16.89 15.26 6.51
CA GLY A 304 -17.96 14.42 7.03
C GLY A 304 -19.00 14.14 5.95
N SER A 305 -19.55 12.94 5.92
CA SER A 305 -20.64 12.58 5.01
C SER A 305 -22.00 12.82 5.68
N SER A 306 -22.38 14.07 5.93
CA SER A 306 -23.78 14.32 6.31
C SER A 306 -24.64 14.31 5.05
N ASN A 307 -25.25 13.16 4.75
CA ASN A 307 -26.37 13.08 3.79
C ASN A 307 -27.69 13.54 4.45
N ASP A 308 -27.63 14.24 5.58
CA ASP A 308 -28.83 14.75 6.26
C ASP A 308 -29.36 15.96 5.49
N SER A 309 -30.57 15.79 4.94
CA SER A 309 -31.27 16.79 4.12
C SER A 309 -32.22 17.66 4.95
N ARG A 310 -32.27 17.48 6.28
CA ARG A 310 -33.05 18.35 7.15
C ARG A 310 -32.44 19.76 7.21
N THR A 311 -33.31 20.75 7.40
CA THR A 311 -33.17 22.21 7.25
C THR A 311 -31.94 22.92 7.79
N LEU A 312 -31.02 22.23 8.45
CA LEU A 312 -29.78 22.86 8.85
C LEU A 312 -28.72 22.79 7.72
N ASP A 313 -27.94 23.87 7.60
CA ASP A 313 -27.01 24.16 6.49
C ASP A 313 -26.28 22.90 5.94
N PRO A 314 -26.54 22.47 4.69
CA PRO A 314 -25.97 21.26 4.11
C PRO A 314 -24.44 21.30 3.96
N THR A 315 -23.79 22.43 4.26
CA THR A 315 -22.33 22.61 4.17
C THR A 315 -21.58 22.32 5.47
N ALA A 316 -22.26 22.23 6.61
CA ALA A 316 -21.65 21.89 7.91
C ALA A 316 -21.71 20.37 8.15
N GLY A 317 -20.81 19.63 7.49
CA GLY A 317 -20.66 18.19 7.67
C GLY A 317 -20.03 17.82 9.01
N GLU A 318 -20.11 16.54 9.38
CA GLU A 318 -19.36 15.91 10.48
C GLU A 318 -17.85 15.86 10.16
N ASP A 319 -17.26 16.99 9.75
CA ASP A 319 -15.87 17.12 9.39
C ASP A 319 -14.99 16.69 10.56
N GLY A 320 -13.89 16.00 10.24
CA GLY A 320 -13.05 15.39 11.25
C GLY A 320 -11.59 15.31 10.84
N GLU A 321 -10.83 14.67 11.69
CA GLU A 321 -9.43 14.35 11.47
C GLU A 321 -9.26 12.84 11.39
N LEU A 322 -8.56 12.38 10.36
CA LEU A 322 -8.02 11.04 10.28
C LEU A 322 -6.55 11.09 10.65
N VAL A 323 -6.21 10.53 11.80
CA VAL A 323 -4.84 10.33 12.23
C VAL A 323 -4.40 8.93 11.78
N ILE A 324 -3.32 8.88 11.01
CA ILE A 324 -2.73 7.66 10.50
C ILE A 324 -1.39 7.47 11.20
N ARG A 325 -1.22 6.36 11.92
CA ARG A 325 0.04 6.00 12.58
C ARG A 325 0.53 4.69 11.98
N TRP A 326 1.74 4.65 11.46
CA TRP A 326 2.29 3.43 10.88
C TRP A 326 3.63 3.07 11.51
N SER A 327 3.95 1.79 11.54
CA SER A 327 5.24 1.28 11.98
C SER A 327 5.66 0.06 11.18
N PHE A 328 6.96 -0.05 10.93
CA PHE A 328 7.58 -1.14 10.20
C PHE A 328 8.53 -1.87 11.14
N LYS A 329 8.28 -3.16 11.39
CA LYS A 329 9.08 -3.96 12.32
C LYS A 329 9.62 -5.19 11.62
N ALA A 330 10.73 -5.73 12.13
CA ALA A 330 11.24 -7.03 11.67
C ALA A 330 10.16 -8.09 11.89
N GLY A 331 9.96 -8.94 10.89
CA GLY A 331 8.97 -10.02 10.89
C GLY A 331 9.58 -11.40 11.07
#